data_AF-A0A401NPH4-F1
#
_entry.id   AF-A0A401NPH4-F1
#
_cell.length_a   1.000
_cell.length_b   1.000
_cell.length_c   1.000
_cell.angle_alpha   90.00
_cell.angle_beta   90.00
_cell.angle_gamma   90.00
#
_symmetry.space_group_name_H-M   'P 1'
#
loop_
_entity.id
_entity.type
_entity.pdbx_description
1 polymer ?
#
loop_
_entity_poly.entity_id
_entity_poly.type
_entity_poly.pdbx_seq_one_letter_code
_entity_poly.pdbx_strand_id
1 'polypeptide(L)'
;MATAGPPGCADVPAVVMAAADAGSCCEITHYVAEFVEKEFGNDPKSLKKLLQITEELALYKRNLEEQVLTVSSEVPKKIENAFKNAENSKRLLSDLLEKNATLSKSISSHLETAQPWMEELKVSIGQIEEIERHLWYLKWISQIEELSDCIQQHLMTNSVSDAANTLVSMAELDIKLQESSCTHLLNFIRSTVKFWHKILKDRLTNDFEEVLKQLHWPLIGPPQSQILAVASAANSAELNNNLETLFIQLLKLQMSDELVTKRKQLPEKYEVPASLPIAIPVQLMLLPLQKRFKYHFSGNRQTNTLNKV
;
A
#
# COMPACT_ATOMS: atom_id res chain seq x y z
N MET A 1 10.27 -44.58 -50.07
CA MET A 1 8.81 -44.32 -50.07
C MET A 1 8.64 -42.85 -49.71
N ALA A 2 8.11 -41.95 -50.52
CA ALA A 2 7.60 -42.03 -51.88
C ALA A 2 8.04 -40.77 -52.63
N THR A 3 8.33 -40.96 -53.91
CA THR A 3 8.58 -39.96 -54.95
C THR A 3 7.26 -39.31 -55.40
N ALA A 4 7.22 -37.99 -55.48
CA ALA A 4 6.34 -37.19 -56.33
C ALA A 4 7.04 -35.83 -56.49
N GLY A 5 7.46 -35.36 -57.66
CA GLY A 5 6.86 -35.40 -58.99
C GLY A 5 6.78 -33.92 -59.43
N PRO A 6 7.57 -33.46 -60.40
CA PRO A 6 7.65 -32.04 -60.74
C PRO A 6 6.48 -31.64 -61.65
N PRO A 7 5.90 -30.43 -61.50
CA PRO A 7 5.17 -29.80 -62.60
C PRO A 7 6.22 -29.14 -63.50
N GLY A 8 6.38 -29.53 -64.75
CA GLY A 8 5.35 -29.46 -65.78
C GLY A 8 5.66 -28.22 -66.62
N CYS A 9 6.58 -28.38 -67.59
CA CYS A 9 6.80 -27.43 -68.67
C CYS A 9 5.45 -27.17 -69.35
N ALA A 10 4.92 -25.95 -69.21
CA ALA A 10 3.80 -25.48 -69.99
C ALA A 10 4.34 -24.79 -71.23
N ASP A 11 3.86 -25.28 -72.36
CA ASP A 11 4.16 -24.88 -73.71
C ASP A 11 4.13 -23.38 -73.95
N VAL A 12 5.11 -22.96 -74.74
CA VAL A 12 5.12 -21.74 -75.53
C VAL A 12 4.04 -21.87 -76.61
N PRO A 13 3.06 -20.97 -76.71
CA PRO A 13 2.47 -20.65 -77.99
C PRO A 13 3.29 -19.52 -78.59
N ALA A 14 4.00 -19.84 -79.66
CA ALA A 14 4.54 -18.87 -80.60
C ALA A 14 3.38 -17.95 -81.02
N VAL A 15 3.41 -16.70 -80.56
CA VAL A 15 2.54 -15.66 -81.10
C VAL A 15 3.05 -15.39 -82.50
N VAL A 16 2.39 -16.06 -83.44
CA VAL A 16 2.48 -15.87 -84.88
C VAL A 16 2.48 -14.37 -85.16
N MET A 17 3.50 -13.93 -85.90
CA MET A 17 3.49 -12.68 -86.66
C MET A 17 2.22 -12.65 -87.53
N ALA A 18 1.13 -12.15 -86.96
CA ALA A 18 0.03 -11.65 -87.74
C ALA A 18 0.51 -10.33 -88.33
N ALA A 19 0.82 -10.37 -89.62
CA ALA A 19 0.83 -9.19 -90.45
C ALA A 19 -0.56 -8.54 -90.35
N ALA A 20 -0.70 -7.60 -89.41
CA ALA A 20 -1.69 -6.54 -89.48
C ALA A 20 -1.18 -5.60 -90.58
N ASP A 21 -1.42 -5.96 -91.83
CA ASP A 21 -2.67 -5.69 -92.52
C ASP A 21 -2.82 -4.18 -92.66
N ALA A 22 -2.56 -3.74 -93.89
CA ALA A 22 -2.66 -2.37 -94.36
C ALA A 22 -4.13 -1.86 -94.37
N GLY A 23 -5.01 -2.47 -93.57
CA GLY A 23 -6.44 -2.21 -93.49
C GLY A 23 -6.84 -1.10 -92.52
N SER A 24 -6.00 -0.70 -91.56
CA SER A 24 -6.34 0.38 -90.61
C SER A 24 -6.41 1.78 -91.25
N CYS A 25 -5.75 1.97 -92.40
CA CYS A 25 -5.96 3.17 -93.21
C CYS A 25 -7.41 3.26 -93.72
N CYS A 26 -8.05 2.13 -94.03
CA CYS A 26 -9.35 2.12 -94.71
C CYS A 26 -10.49 2.60 -93.80
N GLU A 27 -10.53 2.22 -92.52
CA GLU A 27 -11.58 2.67 -91.58
C GLU A 27 -11.50 4.17 -91.29
N ILE A 28 -10.28 4.70 -91.11
CA ILE A 28 -10.08 6.13 -90.90
C ILE A 28 -10.45 6.89 -92.17
N THR A 29 -10.05 6.40 -93.35
CA THR A 29 -10.44 7.03 -94.61
C THR A 29 -11.94 6.98 -94.85
N HIS A 30 -12.63 5.90 -94.41
CA HIS A 30 -14.08 5.78 -94.55
C HIS A 30 -14.81 6.72 -93.57
N TYR A 31 -14.33 6.83 -92.32
CA TYR A 31 -14.86 7.77 -91.33
C TYR A 31 -14.63 9.23 -91.76
N VAL A 32 -13.46 9.54 -92.31
CA VAL A 32 -13.14 10.87 -92.86
C VAL A 32 -13.99 11.16 -94.09
N ALA A 33 -14.18 10.19 -94.98
CA ALA A 33 -15.06 10.35 -96.15
C ALA A 33 -16.52 10.59 -95.75
N GLU A 34 -17.03 9.81 -94.80
CA GLU A 34 -18.40 9.94 -94.28
C GLU A 34 -18.60 11.27 -93.53
N PHE A 35 -17.59 11.71 -92.76
CA PHE A 35 -17.60 13.02 -92.10
C PHE A 35 -17.60 14.17 -93.12
N VAL A 36 -16.79 14.06 -94.17
CA VAL A 36 -16.72 15.06 -95.24
C VAL A 36 -18.04 15.13 -96.01
N GLU A 37 -18.66 14.00 -96.30
CA GLU A 37 -19.93 13.93 -97.02
C GLU A 37 -21.11 14.44 -96.17
N LYS A 38 -21.07 14.19 -94.84
CA LYS A 38 -22.07 14.65 -93.87
C LYS A 38 -22.00 16.15 -93.57
N GLU A 39 -20.81 16.74 -93.50
CA GLU A 39 -20.64 18.16 -93.15
C GLU A 39 -20.56 19.10 -94.37
N PHE A 40 -20.14 18.61 -95.55
CA PHE A 40 -19.83 19.45 -96.72
C PHE A 40 -20.62 19.16 -98.00
N GLY A 41 -21.67 18.34 -97.99
CA GLY A 41 -22.47 18.05 -99.20
C GLY A 41 -22.76 19.29 -100.06
N ASN A 42 -22.63 19.15 -101.39
CA ASN A 42 -22.73 20.04 -102.58
C ASN A 42 -23.09 21.56 -102.51
N ASP A 43 -23.12 22.21 -101.35
CA ASP A 43 -23.50 23.62 -101.17
C ASP A 43 -22.27 24.50 -100.87
N PRO A 44 -21.95 25.51 -101.69
CA PRO A 44 -20.73 26.33 -101.55
C PRO A 44 -20.66 27.19 -100.27
N LYS A 45 -21.74 27.26 -99.47
CA LYS A 45 -21.74 27.94 -98.15
C LYS A 45 -21.11 27.10 -97.03
N SER A 46 -20.99 25.78 -97.22
CA SER A 46 -20.37 24.83 -96.29
C SER A 46 -18.85 25.02 -96.17
N LEU A 47 -18.22 25.68 -97.14
CA LEU A 47 -16.78 26.01 -97.14
C LEU A 47 -16.34 26.91 -95.98
N LYS A 48 -17.23 27.76 -95.42
CA LYS A 48 -16.92 28.54 -94.22
C LYS A 48 -16.86 27.68 -92.95
N LYS A 49 -17.66 26.60 -92.90
CA LYS A 49 -17.55 25.59 -91.82
C LYS A 49 -16.23 24.83 -91.91
N LEU A 50 -15.66 24.67 -93.11
CA LEU A 50 -14.37 24.01 -93.31
C LEU A 50 -13.27 24.80 -92.61
N LEU A 51 -13.28 26.13 -92.74
CA LEU A 51 -12.36 27.00 -92.03
C LEU A 51 -12.51 26.88 -90.51
N GLN A 52 -13.74 26.91 -89.97
CA GLN A 52 -13.99 26.73 -88.54
C GLN A 52 -13.54 25.36 -88.02
N ILE A 53 -13.89 24.28 -88.73
CA ILE A 53 -13.50 22.91 -88.37
C ILE A 53 -11.98 22.73 -88.47
N THR A 54 -11.33 23.36 -89.46
CA THR A 54 -9.86 23.32 -89.58
C THR A 54 -9.18 24.05 -88.43
N GLU A 55 -9.76 25.17 -87.98
CA GLU A 55 -9.25 25.95 -86.86
C GLU A 55 -9.50 25.24 -85.52
N GLU A 56 -10.68 24.64 -85.33
CA GLU A 56 -11.00 23.78 -84.19
C GLU A 56 -10.13 22.52 -84.16
N LEU A 57 -9.91 21.84 -85.29
CA LEU A 57 -9.01 20.70 -85.40
C LEU A 57 -7.56 21.10 -85.14
N ALA A 58 -7.12 22.27 -85.60
CA ALA A 58 -5.77 22.76 -85.33
C ALA A 58 -5.57 23.10 -83.85
N LEU A 59 -6.59 23.65 -83.19
CA LEU A 59 -6.57 23.96 -81.76
C LEU A 59 -6.62 22.68 -80.92
N TYR A 60 -7.48 21.73 -81.29
CA TYR A 60 -7.56 20.40 -80.67
C TYR A 60 -6.26 19.61 -80.85
N LYS A 61 -5.66 19.63 -82.05
CA LYS A 61 -4.35 19.03 -82.33
C LYS A 61 -3.25 19.64 -81.45
N ARG A 62 -3.20 20.97 -81.36
CA ARG A 62 -2.19 21.67 -80.55
C ARG A 62 -2.32 21.35 -79.05
N ASN A 63 -3.56 21.26 -78.54
CA ASN A 63 -3.84 20.89 -77.16
C ASN A 63 -3.50 19.42 -76.88
N LEU A 64 -3.78 18.51 -77.82
CA LEU A 64 -3.34 17.11 -77.73
C LEU A 64 -1.82 16.98 -77.76
N GLU A 65 -1.14 17.72 -78.62
CA GLU A 65 0.34 17.74 -78.67
C GLU A 65 0.94 18.25 -77.36
N GLU A 66 0.37 19.30 -76.78
CA GLU A 66 0.79 19.83 -75.47
C GLU A 66 0.54 18.84 -74.33
N GLN A 67 -0.62 18.19 -74.30
CA GLN A 67 -0.94 17.13 -73.34
C GLN A 67 -0.03 15.90 -73.51
N VAL A 68 0.27 15.50 -74.74
CA VAL A 68 1.18 14.38 -75.01
C VAL A 68 2.61 14.74 -74.60
N LEU A 69 3.06 15.97 -74.80
CA LEU A 69 4.38 16.44 -74.37
C LEU A 69 4.51 16.51 -72.83
N THR A 70 3.48 17.00 -72.13
CA THR A 70 3.46 16.99 -70.65
C THR A 70 3.34 15.57 -70.09
N VAL A 71 2.47 14.74 -70.66
CA VAL A 71 2.34 13.32 -70.25
C VAL A 71 3.62 12.54 -70.57
N SER A 72 4.27 12.76 -71.71
CA SER A 72 5.48 12.02 -72.10
C SER A 72 6.73 12.48 -71.36
N SER A 73 6.79 13.71 -70.86
CA SER A 73 7.99 14.25 -70.21
C SER A 73 7.90 14.36 -68.69
N GLU A 74 6.71 14.60 -68.15
CA GLU A 74 6.52 14.90 -66.73
C GLU A 74 6.08 13.67 -65.92
N VAL A 75 5.24 12.81 -66.52
CA VAL A 75 4.75 11.59 -65.86
C VAL A 75 5.87 10.55 -65.69
N PRO A 76 6.71 10.23 -66.68
CA PRO A 76 7.83 9.30 -66.49
C PRO A 76 8.85 9.79 -65.47
N LYS A 77 9.14 11.10 -65.43
CA LYS A 77 10.07 11.68 -64.44
C LYS A 77 9.49 11.64 -63.02
N LYS A 78 8.18 11.91 -62.86
CA LYS A 78 7.49 11.75 -61.56
C LYS A 78 7.48 10.29 -61.11
N ILE A 79 7.22 9.35 -62.02
CA ILE A 79 7.25 7.91 -61.73
C ILE A 79 8.68 7.48 -61.36
N GLU A 80 9.70 7.87 -62.11
CA GLU A 80 11.10 7.52 -61.82
C GLU A 80 11.57 8.12 -60.49
N ASN A 81 11.18 9.35 -60.18
CA ASN A 81 11.46 9.97 -58.87
C ASN A 81 10.71 9.29 -57.73
N ALA A 82 9.45 8.92 -57.94
CA ALA A 82 8.67 8.16 -56.96
C ALA A 82 9.28 6.77 -56.74
N PHE A 83 9.76 6.11 -57.80
CA PHE A 83 10.44 4.81 -57.73
C PHE A 83 11.76 4.91 -56.99
N LYS A 84 12.61 5.90 -57.32
CA LYS A 84 13.85 6.18 -56.58
C LYS A 84 13.60 6.50 -55.12
N ASN A 85 12.56 7.27 -54.81
CA ASN A 85 12.16 7.53 -53.42
C ASN A 85 11.69 6.26 -52.72
N ALA A 86 10.87 5.42 -53.36
CA ALA A 86 10.44 4.14 -52.80
C ALA A 86 11.63 3.20 -52.54
N GLU A 87 12.59 3.13 -53.47
CA GLU A 87 13.82 2.35 -53.35
C GLU A 87 14.69 2.86 -52.17
N ASN A 88 14.84 4.18 -52.04
CA ASN A 88 15.57 4.81 -50.95
C ASN A 88 14.87 4.59 -49.60
N SER A 89 13.55 4.74 -49.54
CA SER A 89 12.75 4.44 -48.34
C SER A 89 12.87 2.97 -47.94
N LYS A 90 12.90 2.04 -48.91
CA LYS A 90 13.11 0.61 -48.65
C LYS A 90 14.51 0.34 -48.07
N ARG A 91 15.56 0.97 -48.60
CA ARG A 91 16.92 0.86 -48.02
C ARG A 91 16.98 1.42 -46.60
N LEU A 92 16.41 2.61 -46.38
CA LEU A 92 16.34 3.22 -45.05
C LEU A 92 15.59 2.33 -44.05
N LEU A 93 14.49 1.72 -44.48
CA LEU A 93 13.74 0.79 -43.64
C LEU A 93 14.56 -0.46 -43.30
N SER A 94 15.30 -1.00 -44.26
CA SER A 94 16.20 -2.14 -44.02
C SER A 94 17.30 -1.79 -43.03
N ASP A 95 17.95 -0.64 -43.18
CA ASP A 95 18.99 -0.15 -42.25
C ASP A 95 18.42 0.07 -40.85
N LEU A 96 17.20 0.60 -40.73
CA LEU A 96 16.53 0.79 -39.45
C LEU A 96 16.17 -0.53 -38.79
N LEU A 97 15.73 -1.53 -39.56
CA LEU A 97 15.45 -2.86 -39.04
C LEU A 97 16.71 -3.54 -38.52
N GLU A 98 17.84 -3.41 -39.23
CA GLU A 98 19.12 -3.95 -38.78
C GLU A 98 19.63 -3.25 -37.52
N LYS A 99 19.54 -1.92 -37.46
CA LYS A 99 19.85 -1.15 -36.24
C LYS A 99 18.96 -1.54 -35.07
N ASN A 100 17.67 -1.76 -35.30
CA ASN A 100 16.75 -2.20 -34.26
C ASN A 100 17.09 -3.62 -33.76
N ALA A 101 17.45 -4.53 -34.67
CA ALA A 101 17.84 -5.89 -34.31
C ALA A 101 19.15 -5.91 -33.49
N THR A 102 20.14 -5.12 -33.88
CA THR A 102 21.41 -4.99 -33.15
C THR A 102 21.22 -4.33 -31.79
N LEU A 103 20.40 -3.27 -31.71
CA LEU A 103 20.05 -2.62 -30.45
C LEU A 103 19.31 -3.59 -29.51
N SER A 104 18.31 -4.31 -30.02
CA SER A 104 17.57 -5.30 -29.23
C SER A 104 18.51 -6.39 -28.68
N LYS A 105 19.44 -6.89 -29.49
CA LYS A 105 20.44 -7.87 -29.06
C LYS A 105 21.38 -7.30 -27.98
N SER A 106 21.82 -6.05 -28.13
CA SER A 106 22.65 -5.36 -27.14
C SER A 106 21.90 -5.19 -25.81
N ILE A 107 20.63 -4.76 -25.85
CA ILE A 107 19.78 -4.62 -24.66
C ILE A 107 19.60 -5.97 -23.96
N SER A 108 19.26 -7.03 -24.69
CA SER A 108 19.11 -8.36 -24.09
C SER A 108 20.41 -8.85 -23.44
N SER A 109 21.56 -8.65 -24.10
CA SER A 109 22.86 -9.01 -23.52
C SER A 109 23.20 -8.20 -22.27
N HIS A 110 22.89 -6.90 -22.25
CA HIS A 110 23.04 -6.07 -21.06
C HIS A 110 22.12 -6.53 -19.93
N LEU A 111 20.88 -6.92 -20.21
CA LEU A 111 19.94 -7.45 -19.22
C LEU A 111 20.43 -8.78 -18.64
N GLU A 112 20.91 -9.70 -19.48
CA GLU A 112 21.48 -10.98 -19.02
C GLU A 112 22.73 -10.77 -18.16
N THR A 113 23.61 -9.84 -18.57
CA THR A 113 24.80 -9.48 -17.79
C THR A 113 24.42 -8.80 -16.47
N ALA A 114 23.29 -8.09 -16.45
CA ALA A 114 22.83 -7.35 -15.29
C ALA A 114 22.04 -8.18 -14.27
N GLN A 115 21.44 -9.27 -14.73
CA GLN A 115 20.64 -10.16 -13.90
C GLN A 115 21.37 -10.71 -12.65
N PRO A 116 22.64 -11.18 -12.70
CA PRO A 116 23.30 -11.72 -11.51
C PRO A 116 23.52 -10.68 -10.41
N TRP A 117 23.92 -9.45 -10.75
CA TRP A 117 24.09 -8.41 -9.73
C TRP A 117 22.75 -7.93 -9.18
N MET A 118 21.68 -7.98 -9.97
CA MET A 118 20.33 -7.66 -9.51
C MET A 118 19.84 -8.68 -8.47
N GLU A 119 20.10 -9.98 -8.68
CA GLU A 119 19.80 -11.01 -7.69
C GLU A 119 20.68 -10.87 -6.43
N GLU A 120 21.97 -10.56 -6.58
CA GLU A 120 22.86 -10.30 -5.44
C GLU A 120 22.41 -9.07 -4.62
N LEU A 121 21.98 -8.01 -5.31
CA LEU A 121 21.42 -6.81 -4.67
C LEU A 121 20.12 -7.15 -3.94
N LYS A 122 19.24 -7.96 -4.52
CA LYS A 122 18.00 -8.41 -3.88
C LYS A 122 18.26 -9.22 -2.62
N VAL A 123 19.26 -10.11 -2.65
CA VAL A 123 19.70 -10.86 -1.47
C VAL A 123 20.24 -9.90 -0.40
N SER A 124 21.07 -8.93 -0.79
CA SER A 124 21.63 -7.94 0.12
C SER A 124 20.54 -7.06 0.76
N ILE A 125 19.53 -6.64 -0.01
CA ILE A 125 18.37 -5.92 0.50
C ILE A 125 17.60 -6.78 1.51
N GLY A 126 17.36 -8.06 1.21
CA GLY A 126 16.70 -8.97 2.15
C GLY A 126 17.50 -9.16 3.45
N GLN A 127 18.84 -9.18 3.38
CA GLN A 127 19.69 -9.20 4.58
C GLN A 127 19.57 -7.91 5.40
N ILE A 128 19.50 -6.75 4.73
CA ILE A 128 19.30 -5.46 5.40
C ILE A 128 17.94 -5.42 6.10
N GLU A 129 16.86 -5.82 5.42
CA GLU A 129 15.51 -5.89 6.01
C GLU A 129 15.48 -6.80 7.24
N GLU A 130 16.18 -7.93 7.18
CA GLU A 130 16.28 -8.86 8.31
C GLU A 130 17.05 -8.26 9.48
N ILE A 131 18.16 -7.57 9.23
CA ILE A 131 18.93 -6.88 10.28
C ILE A 131 18.08 -5.75 10.89
N GLU A 132 17.35 -4.99 10.08
CA GLU A 132 16.45 -3.95 10.56
C GLU A 132 15.37 -4.52 11.49
N ARG A 133 14.80 -5.67 11.14
CA ARG A 133 13.83 -6.38 11.99
C ARG A 133 14.42 -6.76 13.35
N HIS A 134 15.64 -7.31 13.37
CA HIS A 134 16.35 -7.62 14.60
C HIS A 134 16.68 -6.36 15.42
N LEU A 135 17.09 -5.28 14.77
CA LEU A 135 17.38 -4.01 15.42
C LEU A 135 16.13 -3.43 16.09
N TRP A 136 14.98 -3.48 15.41
CA TRP A 136 13.71 -3.06 15.99
C TRP A 136 13.33 -3.90 17.21
N TYR A 137 13.52 -5.21 17.15
CA TYR A 137 13.29 -6.09 18.29
C TYR A 137 14.18 -5.72 19.50
N LEU A 138 15.48 -5.49 19.28
CA LEU A 138 16.40 -5.08 20.35
C LEU A 138 16.07 -3.69 20.90
N LYS A 139 15.67 -2.74 20.06
CA LYS A 139 15.22 -1.41 20.50
C LYS A 139 14.02 -1.51 21.43
N TRP A 140 13.06 -2.38 21.13
CA TRP A 140 11.92 -2.61 22.03
C TRP A 140 12.36 -3.19 23.37
N ILE A 141 13.29 -4.16 23.38
CA ILE A 141 13.83 -4.69 24.63
C ILE A 141 14.53 -3.58 25.44
N SER A 142 15.40 -2.79 24.81
CA SER A 142 16.09 -1.67 25.46
C SER A 142 15.11 -0.69 26.10
N GLN A 143 14.03 -0.32 25.40
CA GLN A 143 13.01 0.57 25.96
C GLN A 143 12.28 -0.04 27.16
N ILE A 144 12.03 -1.35 27.15
CA ILE A 144 11.38 -2.04 28.27
C ILE A 144 12.32 -2.09 29.49
N GLU A 145 13.60 -2.32 29.25
CA GLU A 145 14.65 -2.32 30.28
C GLU A 145 14.83 -0.91 30.87
N GLU A 146 14.94 0.12 30.04
CA GLU A 146 15.01 1.52 30.49
C GLU A 146 13.81 1.92 31.34
N LEU A 147 12.58 1.56 30.92
CA LEU A 147 11.37 1.81 31.73
C LEU A 147 11.40 1.05 33.05
N SER A 148 11.92 -0.18 33.06
CA SER A 148 12.08 -0.98 34.28
C SER A 148 13.10 -0.34 35.23
N ASP A 149 14.22 0.16 34.70
CA ASP A 149 15.24 0.88 35.47
C ASP A 149 14.69 2.19 36.04
N CYS A 150 13.89 2.94 35.27
CA CYS A 150 13.20 4.12 35.76
C CYS A 150 12.24 3.78 36.92
N ILE A 151 11.45 2.71 36.80
CA ILE A 151 10.57 2.25 37.89
C ILE A 151 11.39 1.91 39.13
N GLN A 152 12.47 1.15 38.97
CA GLN A 152 13.37 0.80 40.07
C GLN A 152 13.97 2.04 40.74
N GLN A 153 14.44 3.01 39.95
CA GLN A 153 15.01 4.25 40.47
C GLN A 153 13.98 5.06 41.26
N HIS A 154 12.76 5.22 40.73
CA HIS A 154 11.67 5.93 41.42
C HIS A 154 11.28 5.24 42.74
N LEU A 155 11.33 3.90 42.78
CA LEU A 155 11.11 3.14 44.01
C LEU A 155 12.21 3.39 45.06
N MET A 156 13.47 3.55 44.63
CA MET A 156 14.60 3.86 45.52
C MET A 156 14.56 5.30 46.04
N THR A 157 14.07 6.25 45.24
CA THR A 157 13.93 7.67 45.63
C THR A 157 12.61 7.99 46.36
N ASN A 158 11.81 6.96 46.68
CA ASN A 158 10.50 7.07 47.35
C ASN A 158 9.45 7.89 46.56
N SER A 159 9.62 8.05 45.25
CA SER A 159 8.69 8.75 44.36
C SER A 159 7.69 7.78 43.75
N VAL A 160 6.80 7.24 44.59
CA VAL A 160 5.84 6.18 44.20
C VAL A 160 4.84 6.64 43.13
N SER A 161 4.49 7.93 43.12
CA SER A 161 3.64 8.53 42.09
C SER A 161 4.27 8.42 40.70
N ASP A 162 5.57 8.70 40.59
CA ASP A 162 6.29 8.68 39.33
C ASP A 162 6.52 7.25 38.85
N ALA A 163 6.80 6.33 39.78
CA ALA A 163 6.85 4.89 39.48
C ALA A 163 5.52 4.37 38.90
N ALA A 164 4.38 4.81 39.46
CA ALA A 164 3.06 4.44 38.94
C ALA A 164 2.81 5.03 37.54
N ASN A 165 3.22 6.27 37.28
CA ASN A 165 3.13 6.89 35.95
C ASN A 165 4.02 6.16 34.92
N THR A 166 5.26 5.80 35.27
CA THR A 166 6.14 5.02 34.40
C THR A 166 5.57 3.64 34.10
N LEU A 167 4.92 2.99 35.08
CA LEU A 167 4.21 1.73 34.87
C LEU A 167 3.04 1.88 33.87
N VAL A 168 2.31 3.00 33.90
CA VAL A 168 1.28 3.30 32.89
C VAL A 168 1.91 3.43 31.50
N SER A 169 3.02 4.16 31.37
CA SER A 169 3.76 4.25 30.09
C SER A 169 4.22 2.88 29.58
N MET A 170 4.64 1.98 30.48
CA MET A 170 5.01 0.61 30.13
C MET A 170 3.80 -0.23 29.70
N ALA A 171 2.62 -0.02 30.29
CA ALA A 171 1.38 -0.66 29.85
C ALA A 171 0.89 -0.12 28.49
N GLU A 172 1.06 1.18 28.21
CA GLU A 172 0.81 1.73 26.87
C GLU A 172 1.73 1.12 25.81
N LEU A 173 2.98 0.83 26.17
CA LEU A 173 3.92 0.13 25.31
C LEU A 173 3.47 -1.32 25.04
N ASP A 174 2.93 -2.03 26.05
CA ASP A 174 2.28 -3.33 25.82
C ASP A 174 1.13 -3.22 24.81
N ILE A 175 0.26 -2.20 24.94
CA ILE A 175 -0.87 -1.96 24.02
C ILE A 175 -0.37 -1.75 22.58
N LYS A 176 0.66 -0.92 22.38
CA LYS A 176 1.25 -0.67 21.05
C LYS A 176 1.85 -1.93 20.43
N LEU A 177 2.47 -2.79 21.24
CA LEU A 177 3.06 -4.04 20.79
C LEU A 177 2.03 -5.14 20.51
N GLN A 178 0.78 -5.02 20.97
CA GLN A 178 -0.27 -6.05 20.79
C GLN A 178 -0.50 -6.45 19.32
N GLU A 179 -0.29 -5.51 18.40
CA GLU A 179 -0.44 -5.74 16.95
C GLU A 179 0.72 -6.55 16.35
N SER A 180 1.83 -6.68 17.09
CA SER A 180 3.00 -7.42 16.62
C SER A 180 2.79 -8.93 16.65
N SER A 181 3.36 -9.64 15.68
CA SER A 181 3.34 -11.12 15.64
C SER A 181 4.36 -11.76 16.59
N CYS A 182 5.13 -10.97 17.34
CA CYS A 182 6.22 -11.42 18.20
C CYS A 182 5.70 -11.89 19.57
N THR A 183 5.32 -13.17 19.67
CA THR A 183 4.76 -13.77 20.89
C THR A 183 5.71 -13.70 22.09
N HIS A 184 7.03 -13.86 21.87
CA HIS A 184 8.03 -13.81 22.95
C HIS A 184 8.20 -12.40 23.53
N LEU A 185 8.26 -11.36 22.68
CA LEU A 185 8.34 -9.97 23.12
C LEU A 185 7.08 -9.57 23.89
N LEU A 186 5.91 -9.95 23.38
CA LEU A 186 4.63 -9.73 24.05
C LEU A 186 4.54 -10.41 25.42
N ASN A 187 5.01 -11.65 25.51
CA ASN A 187 5.04 -12.35 26.80
C ASN A 187 6.04 -11.71 27.78
N PHE A 188 7.19 -11.24 27.28
CA PHE A 188 8.18 -10.54 28.08
C PHE A 188 7.61 -9.24 28.66
N ILE A 189 7.10 -8.33 27.82
CA ILE A 189 6.54 -7.05 28.30
C ILE A 189 5.39 -7.26 29.28
N ARG A 190 4.48 -8.20 29.02
CA ARG A 190 3.38 -8.52 29.94
C ARG A 190 3.86 -9.08 31.26
N SER A 191 4.89 -9.93 31.24
CA SER A 191 5.49 -10.47 32.46
C SER A 191 6.17 -9.37 33.26
N THR A 192 6.88 -8.46 32.60
CA THR A 192 7.54 -7.30 33.20
C THR A 192 6.53 -6.32 33.80
N VAL A 193 5.44 -6.00 33.07
CA VAL A 193 4.33 -5.18 33.59
C VAL A 193 3.70 -5.82 34.82
N LYS A 194 3.39 -7.12 34.78
CA LYS A 194 2.82 -7.84 35.92
C LYS A 194 3.77 -7.89 37.12
N PHE A 195 5.06 -8.07 36.86
CA PHE A 195 6.09 -8.08 37.89
C PHE A 195 6.16 -6.74 38.62
N TRP A 196 6.32 -5.64 37.89
CA TRP A 196 6.39 -4.31 38.48
C TRP A 196 5.08 -3.86 39.13
N HIS A 197 3.95 -4.22 38.52
CA HIS A 197 2.64 -3.99 39.13
C HIS A 197 2.51 -4.67 40.49
N LYS A 198 2.94 -5.94 40.60
CA LYS A 198 2.92 -6.68 41.86
C LYS A 198 3.79 -6.00 42.92
N ILE A 199 5.02 -5.60 42.57
CA ILE A 199 5.94 -4.91 43.49
C ILE A 199 5.34 -3.60 43.99
N LEU A 200 4.81 -2.78 43.07
CA LEU A 200 4.18 -1.50 43.42
C LEU A 200 2.94 -1.70 44.29
N LYS A 201 2.12 -2.71 43.99
CA LYS A 201 0.94 -3.06 44.78
C LYS A 201 1.32 -3.48 46.19
N ASP A 202 2.30 -4.37 46.34
CA ASP A 202 2.74 -4.86 47.64
C ASP A 202 3.33 -3.71 48.48
N ARG A 203 4.14 -2.84 47.88
CA ARG A 203 4.71 -1.66 48.55
C ARG A 203 3.64 -0.66 48.99
N LEU A 204 2.78 -0.22 48.06
CA LEU A 204 1.71 0.74 48.36
C LEU A 204 0.72 0.19 49.39
N THR A 205 0.45 -1.12 49.35
CA THR A 205 -0.39 -1.79 50.35
C THR A 205 0.25 -1.72 51.74
N ASN A 206 1.55 -2.02 51.85
CA ASN A 206 2.26 -1.93 53.13
C ASN A 206 2.31 -0.49 53.66
N ASP A 207 2.63 0.48 52.78
CA ASP A 207 2.66 1.90 53.15
C ASP A 207 1.28 2.39 53.62
N PHE A 208 0.22 1.97 52.92
CA PHE A 208 -1.16 2.29 53.30
C PHE A 208 -1.57 1.64 54.63
N GLU A 209 -1.21 0.37 54.87
CA GLU A 209 -1.46 -0.28 56.15
C GLU A 209 -0.71 0.38 57.32
N GLU A 210 0.52 0.83 57.12
CA GLU A 210 1.28 1.56 58.13
C GLU A 210 0.64 2.92 58.45
N VAL A 211 0.21 3.67 57.44
CA VAL A 211 -0.54 4.93 57.66
C VAL A 211 -1.86 4.67 58.39
N LEU A 212 -2.59 3.61 58.03
CA LEU A 212 -3.81 3.21 58.75
C LEU A 212 -3.54 2.84 60.21
N LYS A 213 -2.43 2.16 60.51
CA LYS A 213 -2.03 1.84 61.90
C LYS A 213 -1.70 3.12 62.69
N GLN A 214 -0.99 4.07 62.08
CA GLN A 214 -0.63 5.35 62.69
C GLN A 214 -1.87 6.23 62.96
N LEU A 215 -2.87 6.18 62.07
CA LEU A 215 -4.17 6.82 62.25
C LEU A 215 -5.10 6.05 63.22
N HIS A 216 -4.64 4.92 63.78
CA HIS A 216 -5.44 4.02 64.60
C HIS A 216 -6.77 3.61 63.94
N TRP A 217 -6.77 3.41 62.61
CA TRP A 217 -7.91 2.92 61.88
C TRP A 217 -8.14 1.42 62.16
N PRO A 218 -9.39 0.98 62.43
CA PRO A 218 -10.61 1.76 62.55
C PRO A 218 -10.65 2.42 63.93
N LEU A 219 -11.14 3.66 64.00
CA LEU A 219 -11.15 4.58 65.17
C LEU A 219 -11.91 4.07 66.42
N ILE A 220 -12.21 2.78 66.47
CA ILE A 220 -12.96 2.06 67.49
C ILE A 220 -11.98 1.60 68.60
N GLY A 221 -11.27 2.54 69.24
CA GLY A 221 -10.44 2.32 70.43
C GLY A 221 -11.07 2.94 71.69
N PRO A 222 -10.60 2.61 72.91
CA PRO A 222 -11.07 3.27 74.12
C PRO A 222 -10.83 4.79 74.06
N PRO A 223 -11.67 5.61 74.72
CA PRO A 223 -11.69 7.08 74.56
C PRO A 223 -10.33 7.76 74.80
N GLN A 224 -9.43 7.14 75.58
CA GLN A 224 -8.07 7.63 75.81
C GLN A 224 -7.20 7.68 74.54
N SER A 225 -7.41 6.76 73.58
CA SER A 225 -6.64 6.66 72.33
C SER A 225 -7.13 7.64 71.25
N GLN A 226 -8.40 8.03 71.31
CA GLN A 226 -8.99 9.01 70.39
C GLN A 226 -8.50 10.43 70.67
N ILE A 227 -8.20 10.74 71.94
CA ILE A 227 -7.70 12.05 72.38
C ILE A 227 -6.26 12.29 71.87
N LEU A 228 -5.43 11.25 71.78
CA LEU A 228 -4.06 11.34 71.26
C LEU A 228 -4.01 11.53 69.74
N ALA A 229 -4.97 10.96 69.00
CA ALA A 229 -5.06 11.13 67.54
C ALA A 229 -5.45 12.57 67.12
N VAL A 230 -6.21 13.27 67.98
CA VAL A 230 -6.68 14.65 67.72
C VAL A 230 -5.70 15.71 68.26
N ALA A 231 -4.85 15.37 69.24
CA ALA A 231 -3.97 16.32 69.92
C ALA A 231 -2.78 16.84 69.07
N SER A 232 -2.40 16.17 67.98
CA SER A 232 -1.41 16.69 67.03
C SER A 232 -2.07 17.08 65.71
N ALA A 233 -2.75 18.22 65.70
CA ALA A 233 -3.45 18.73 64.52
C ALA A 233 -2.53 18.97 63.30
N ALA A 234 -1.24 19.25 63.53
CA ALA A 234 -0.25 19.42 62.47
C ALA A 234 0.12 18.08 61.79
N ASN A 235 0.37 17.03 62.57
CA ASN A 235 0.74 15.71 62.03
C ASN A 235 -0.49 14.98 61.43
N SER A 236 -1.68 15.26 61.94
CA SER A 236 -2.93 14.63 61.45
C SER A 236 -3.29 15.08 60.02
N ALA A 237 -3.08 16.35 59.68
CA ALA A 237 -3.33 16.86 58.34
C ALA A 237 -2.38 16.24 57.29
N GLU A 238 -1.09 16.12 57.63
CA GLU A 238 -0.08 15.49 56.77
C GLU A 238 -0.36 13.98 56.56
N LEU A 239 -0.74 13.26 57.62
CA LEU A 239 -1.12 11.85 57.53
C LEU A 239 -2.39 11.63 56.69
N ASN A 240 -3.37 12.53 56.78
CA ASN A 240 -4.58 12.46 55.95
C ASN A 240 -4.29 12.75 54.47
N ASN A 241 -3.44 13.75 54.18
CA ASN A 241 -2.99 14.02 52.81
C ASN A 241 -2.18 12.84 52.23
N ASN A 242 -1.34 12.20 53.04
CA ASN A 242 -0.61 10.99 52.65
C ASN A 242 -1.55 9.81 52.41
N LEU A 243 -2.56 9.62 53.26
CA LEU A 243 -3.61 8.61 53.07
C LEU A 243 -4.37 8.84 51.75
N GLU A 244 -4.79 10.08 51.47
CA GLU A 244 -5.49 10.44 50.23
C GLU A 244 -4.61 10.18 49.00
N THR A 245 -3.33 10.54 49.08
CA THR A 245 -2.37 10.31 48.00
C THR A 245 -2.19 8.81 47.72
N LEU A 246 -1.95 8.00 48.76
CA LEU A 246 -1.81 6.54 48.64
C LEU A 246 -3.11 5.89 48.14
N PHE A 247 -4.27 6.39 48.58
CA PHE A 247 -5.58 5.92 48.14
C PHE A 247 -5.76 6.16 46.63
N ILE A 248 -5.46 7.36 46.14
CA ILE A 248 -5.51 7.70 44.71
C ILE A 248 -4.52 6.85 43.92
N GLN A 249 -3.30 6.64 44.43
CA GLN A 249 -2.27 5.82 43.76
C GLN A 249 -2.68 4.35 43.65
N LEU A 250 -3.21 3.77 44.72
CA LEU A 250 -3.73 2.40 44.72
C LEU A 250 -4.95 2.25 43.78
N LEU A 251 -5.82 3.25 43.68
CA LEU A 251 -6.91 3.27 42.70
C LEU A 251 -6.38 3.31 41.26
N LYS A 252 -5.41 4.18 40.96
CA LYS A 252 -4.77 4.25 39.64
C LYS A 252 -4.09 2.92 39.27
N LEU A 253 -3.44 2.29 40.24
CA LEU A 253 -2.81 0.99 40.04
C LEU A 253 -3.87 -0.08 39.70
N GLN A 254 -5.01 -0.10 40.41
CA GLN A 254 -6.11 -1.02 40.10
C GLN A 254 -6.70 -0.83 38.69
N MET A 255 -6.83 0.40 38.21
CA MET A 255 -7.29 0.65 36.84
C MET A 255 -6.33 0.08 35.79
N SER A 256 -5.03 0.07 36.08
CA SER A 256 -4.02 -0.59 35.24
C SER A 256 -4.15 -2.11 35.24
N ASP A 257 -4.56 -2.72 36.36
CA ASP A 257 -4.83 -4.17 36.46
C ASP A 257 -5.97 -4.61 35.53
N GLU A 258 -7.03 -3.80 35.41
CA GLU A 258 -8.11 -4.06 34.43
C GLU A 258 -7.61 -3.99 32.98
N LEU A 259 -6.70 -3.08 32.65
CA LEU A 259 -6.14 -2.96 31.29
C LEU A 259 -5.19 -4.11 30.94
N VAL A 260 -4.42 -4.60 31.91
CA VAL A 260 -3.48 -5.71 31.74
C VAL A 260 -4.19 -7.07 31.75
N THR A 261 -5.31 -7.19 32.47
CA THR A 261 -6.03 -8.46 32.67
C THR A 261 -7.26 -8.60 31.75
N LYS A 262 -8.02 -7.54 31.45
CA LYS A 262 -9.12 -7.58 30.47
C LYS A 262 -8.59 -7.28 29.07
N ARG A 263 -8.13 -8.35 28.41
CA ARG A 263 -8.17 -8.48 26.95
C ARG A 263 -9.54 -7.94 26.47
N LYS A 264 -9.57 -7.00 25.51
CA LYS A 264 -10.79 -6.59 24.78
C LYS A 264 -11.52 -7.84 24.28
N GLN A 265 -12.45 -8.36 25.06
CA GLN A 265 -13.47 -9.28 24.62
C GLN A 265 -14.72 -8.42 24.42
N LEU A 266 -15.06 -8.18 23.16
CA LEU A 266 -16.34 -7.59 22.75
C LEU A 266 -17.44 -8.69 22.83
N PRO A 267 -18.72 -8.34 22.75
CA PRO A 267 -19.72 -8.53 23.80
C PRO A 267 -20.65 -9.71 23.50
N GLU A 268 -21.70 -9.83 24.33
CA GLU A 268 -22.95 -10.57 24.08
C GLU A 268 -22.83 -12.11 24.22
N LYS A 269 -23.58 -12.82 25.05
CA LYS A 269 -24.81 -12.59 25.83
C LYS A 269 -24.72 -13.51 27.04
N TYR A 270 -25.27 -13.11 28.17
CA TYR A 270 -25.38 -13.92 29.40
C TYR A 270 -24.09 -14.13 30.21
N GLU A 271 -23.47 -13.04 30.66
CA GLU A 271 -22.76 -13.12 31.95
C GLU A 271 -23.24 -11.97 32.83
N VAL A 272 -23.76 -12.33 34.00
CA VAL A 272 -23.93 -11.40 35.12
C VAL A 272 -22.61 -10.64 35.26
N PRO A 273 -22.59 -9.30 35.38
CA PRO A 273 -21.35 -8.56 35.53
C PRO A 273 -20.56 -9.21 36.66
N ALA A 274 -19.40 -9.79 36.36
CA ALA A 274 -18.46 -10.22 37.39
C ALA A 274 -18.30 -9.01 38.30
N SER A 275 -18.81 -9.12 39.54
CA SER A 275 -18.88 -7.99 40.48
C SER A 275 -17.56 -7.26 40.43
N LEU A 276 -17.56 -5.96 40.09
CA LEU A 276 -16.32 -5.20 39.98
C LEU A 276 -15.48 -5.49 41.22
N PRO A 277 -14.19 -5.87 41.06
CA PRO A 277 -13.35 -6.15 42.22
C PRO A 277 -13.37 -4.92 43.12
N ILE A 278 -13.74 -5.14 44.39
CA ILE A 278 -13.76 -4.09 45.41
C ILE A 278 -12.42 -3.35 45.36
N ALA A 279 -12.48 -2.03 45.39
CA ALA A 279 -11.28 -1.22 45.28
C ALA A 279 -10.21 -1.66 46.30
N ILE A 280 -8.97 -1.86 45.88
CA ILE A 280 -7.85 -2.31 46.74
C ILE A 280 -7.79 -1.48 48.03
N PRO A 281 -7.87 -0.13 47.98
CA PRO A 281 -7.89 0.68 49.20
C PRO A 281 -9.07 0.35 50.13
N VAL A 282 -10.25 0.14 49.56
CA VAL A 282 -11.47 -0.19 50.31
C VAL A 282 -11.34 -1.56 50.97
N GLN A 283 -10.79 -2.54 50.25
CA GLN A 283 -10.52 -3.86 50.82
C GLN A 283 -9.56 -3.78 52.01
N LEU A 284 -8.48 -2.99 51.90
CA LEU A 284 -7.52 -2.78 52.99
C LEU A 284 -8.15 -2.09 54.20
N MET A 285 -8.99 -1.07 53.98
CA MET A 285 -9.72 -0.41 55.07
C MET A 285 -10.75 -1.32 55.76
N LEU A 286 -11.27 -2.33 55.05
CA LEU A 286 -12.23 -3.30 55.59
C LEU A 286 -11.57 -4.46 56.36
N LEU A 287 -10.29 -4.77 56.12
CA LEU A 287 -9.59 -5.89 56.77
C LEU A 287 -9.66 -5.83 58.31
N PRO A 288 -9.40 -4.69 58.99
CA PRO A 288 -9.51 -4.61 60.43
C PRO A 288 -10.96 -4.79 60.95
N LEU A 289 -11.94 -4.30 60.19
CA LEU A 289 -13.36 -4.43 60.54
C LEU A 289 -13.82 -5.89 60.40
N GLN A 290 -13.40 -6.59 59.34
CA GLN A 290 -13.64 -8.02 59.18
C GLN A 290 -13.00 -8.85 60.30
N LYS A 291 -11.75 -8.54 60.68
CA LYS A 291 -11.08 -9.21 61.81
C LYS A 291 -11.84 -9.01 63.12
N ARG A 292 -12.29 -7.79 63.40
CA ARG A 292 -13.12 -7.47 64.59
C ARG A 292 -14.48 -8.15 64.52
N PHE A 293 -15.16 -8.11 63.38
CA PHE A 293 -16.43 -8.79 63.17
C PHE A 293 -16.26 -10.29 63.44
N LYS A 294 -15.27 -10.94 62.83
CA LYS A 294 -14.97 -12.35 63.10
C LYS A 294 -14.65 -12.60 64.57
N TYR A 295 -13.85 -11.75 65.22
CA TYR A 295 -13.55 -11.90 66.65
C TYR A 295 -14.81 -11.78 67.54
N HIS A 296 -15.68 -10.80 67.27
CA HIS A 296 -16.90 -10.56 68.06
C HIS A 296 -18.05 -11.53 67.74
N PHE A 297 -18.12 -12.06 66.52
CA PHE A 297 -19.22 -12.91 66.05
C PHE A 297 -18.85 -14.40 65.90
N SER A 298 -17.57 -14.77 66.01
CA SER A 298 -17.11 -16.18 66.03
C SER A 298 -16.69 -16.68 67.42
N GLY A 299 -16.85 -15.89 68.48
CA GLY A 299 -16.63 -16.34 69.86
C GLY A 299 -17.76 -17.23 70.39
N ASN A 300 -17.50 -17.96 71.49
CA ASN A 300 -18.46 -18.88 72.14
C ASN A 300 -19.75 -18.24 72.70
N ARG A 301 -19.96 -16.93 72.51
CA ARG A 301 -21.22 -16.25 72.82
C ARG A 301 -22.04 -16.16 71.53
N GLN A 302 -23.17 -16.87 71.48
CA GLN A 302 -24.15 -16.81 70.38
C GLN A 302 -24.63 -15.36 70.18
N THR A 303 -24.08 -14.66 69.19
CA THR A 303 -24.50 -13.29 68.81
C THR A 303 -25.40 -13.26 67.57
N ASN A 304 -25.51 -14.38 66.84
CA ASN A 304 -26.50 -14.60 65.79
C ASN A 304 -27.85 -15.03 66.41
N THR A 305 -28.62 -14.06 66.89
CA THR A 305 -30.04 -14.24 67.21
C THR A 305 -30.86 -13.63 66.07
N LEU A 306 -31.98 -14.26 65.71
CA LEU A 306 -32.90 -13.82 64.64
C LEU A 306 -33.40 -12.37 64.79
N ASN A 307 -33.26 -11.77 65.98
CA ASN A 307 -33.57 -10.37 66.26
C ASN A 307 -32.44 -9.37 65.90
N LYS A 308 -31.31 -9.83 65.35
CA LYS A 308 -30.12 -8.99 65.06
C LYS A 308 -29.63 -9.05 63.61
N VAL A 309 -30.28 -9.83 62.74
CA VAL A 309 -30.00 -9.92 61.29
C VAL A 309 -30.97 -9.02 60.55
#